data_AF-A0A822FCH2-F1
#
_entry.id   AF-A0A822FCH2-F1
#
_cell.length_a   1.000
_cell.length_b   1.000
_cell.length_c   1.000
_cell.angle_alpha   90.00
_cell.angle_beta   90.00
_cell.angle_gamma   90.00
#
_symmetry.space_group_name_H-M   'P 1'
#
loop_
_entity.id
_entity.type
_entity.pdbx_description
1 polymer ?
#
loop_
_entity_poly.entity_id
_entity_poly.type
_entity_poly.pdbx_seq_one_letter_code
_entity_poly.pdbx_strand_id
1 'polypeptide(L)'
;LGKYGIKTLDSSDYNCVGGYVNNDDSYDYKRAHRFNYHNGPEWLWLTGYYIRAKLYWSKQQNDQNILKQTIKHCKKLLTQLMDLFYSNDWKGLPELTNADGNICPDSCTAQAWSAATLSEAFYDLHYLQI
;
A
#
# COMPACT_ATOMS: atom_id res chain seq x y z
N LEU A 1 -6.72 -5.11 -2.31
CA LEU A 1 -5.33 -4.98 -1.80
C LEU A 1 -4.40 -5.20 -2.97
N GLY A 2 -3.47 -4.28 -3.21
CA GLY A 2 -2.42 -4.43 -4.21
C GLY A 2 -1.28 -5.33 -3.73
N LYS A 3 -0.17 -5.37 -4.46
CA LYS A 3 1.01 -6.16 -4.03
C LYS A 3 1.74 -5.50 -2.87
N TYR A 4 1.89 -4.17 -2.92
CA TYR A 4 2.57 -3.37 -1.89
C TYR A 4 1.66 -2.28 -1.33
N GLY A 5 0.86 -1.64 -2.19
CA GLY A 5 -0.05 -0.57 -1.82
C GLY A 5 -1.53 -0.96 -1.81
N ILE A 6 -2.38 -0.02 -1.42
CA ILE A 6 -3.83 -0.14 -1.55
C ILE A 6 -4.25 0.51 -2.87
N LYS A 7 -4.95 -0.26 -3.73
CA LYS A 7 -5.60 0.27 -4.94
C LYS A 7 -6.57 1.37 -4.53
N THR A 8 -6.41 2.54 -5.12
CA THR A 8 -7.23 3.73 -4.81
C THR A 8 -8.66 3.64 -5.29
N LEU A 9 -8.93 2.74 -6.24
CA LEU A 9 -10.28 2.42 -6.72
C LEU A 9 -10.43 0.91 -6.88
N ASP A 10 -11.66 0.40 -6.74
CA ASP A 10 -11.97 -1.01 -6.96
C ASP A 10 -11.74 -1.38 -8.43
N SER A 11 -11.09 -2.52 -8.67
CA SER A 11 -10.76 -2.95 -10.04
C SER A 11 -11.97 -3.33 -10.89
N SER A 12 -13.15 -3.50 -10.28
CA SER A 12 -14.42 -3.68 -10.99
C SER A 12 -15.03 -2.37 -11.49
N ASP A 13 -14.57 -1.21 -10.98
CA ASP A 13 -15.02 0.09 -11.46
C ASP A 13 -14.46 0.35 -12.87
N TYR A 14 -15.34 0.82 -13.76
CA TYR A 14 -14.96 1.13 -15.15
C TYR A 14 -13.83 2.16 -15.24
N ASN A 15 -13.68 3.03 -14.25
CA ASN A 15 -12.67 4.09 -14.20
C ASN A 15 -11.38 3.66 -13.49
N CYS A 16 -11.26 2.42 -13.03
CA CYS A 16 -10.04 1.95 -12.39
C CYS A 16 -8.93 1.67 -13.40
N VAL A 17 -7.94 2.57 -13.44
CA VAL A 17 -6.77 2.53 -14.32
C VAL A 17 -5.48 2.62 -13.48
N GLY A 18 -4.90 1.47 -13.15
CA GLY A 18 -3.75 1.41 -12.23
C GLY A 18 -2.38 1.75 -12.82
N GLY A 19 -2.27 2.09 -14.11
CA GLY A 19 -0.99 2.49 -14.73
C GLY A 19 -0.90 4.01 -14.82
N TYR A 20 -0.30 4.67 -13.82
CA TYR A 20 -0.10 6.11 -13.78
C TYR A 20 1.10 6.54 -14.62
N VAL A 21 0.89 7.59 -15.41
CA VAL A 21 1.91 8.29 -16.19
C VAL A 21 1.64 9.79 -16.07
N ASN A 22 2.59 10.53 -15.50
CA ASN A 22 2.38 11.91 -15.05
C ASN A 22 2.22 12.92 -16.20
N ASN A 23 2.83 12.63 -17.35
CA ASN A 23 2.82 13.48 -18.54
C ASN A 23 2.06 12.82 -19.70
N ASP A 24 1.01 12.06 -19.39
CA ASP A 24 0.10 11.52 -20.41
C ASP A 24 -0.74 12.68 -21.00
N ASP A 25 -0.38 13.11 -22.21
CA ASP A 25 -1.09 14.14 -22.99
C ASP A 25 -1.98 13.53 -24.09
N SER A 26 -2.42 12.28 -23.91
CA SER A 26 -3.36 11.63 -24.83
C SER A 26 -4.79 12.17 -24.68
N TYR A 27 -5.70 11.65 -25.51
CA TYR A 27 -7.13 11.96 -25.43
C TYR A 27 -7.92 10.97 -24.55
N ASP A 28 -7.26 10.00 -23.91
CA ASP A 28 -7.95 9.09 -22.98
C ASP A 28 -8.23 9.82 -21.67
N TYR A 29 -9.48 10.26 -21.48
CA TYR A 29 -9.89 11.03 -20.30
C TYR A 29 -9.57 10.34 -18.97
N LYS A 30 -9.43 9.01 -18.95
CA LYS A 30 -9.11 8.28 -17.73
C LYS A 30 -7.65 8.45 -17.30
N ARG A 31 -6.76 8.85 -18.21
CA ARG A 31 -5.31 8.94 -17.99
C ARG A 31 -4.77 10.35 -18.18
N ALA A 32 -5.29 11.03 -19.21
CA ALA A 32 -4.83 12.32 -19.66
C ALA A 32 -4.68 13.30 -18.50
N HIS A 33 -3.56 14.00 -18.48
CA HIS A 33 -3.23 15.00 -17.48
C HIS A 33 -3.41 14.50 -16.04
N ARG A 34 -2.93 13.28 -15.76
CA ARG A 34 -2.82 12.67 -14.42
C ARG A 34 -4.15 12.23 -13.82
N PHE A 35 -5.21 12.12 -14.63
CA PHE A 35 -6.56 11.83 -14.12
C PHE A 35 -6.62 10.54 -13.28
N ASN A 36 -5.80 9.53 -13.60
CA ASN A 36 -5.79 8.28 -12.84
C ASN A 36 -4.90 8.25 -11.59
N TYR A 37 -4.28 9.36 -11.16
CA TYR A 37 -3.39 9.36 -9.98
C TYR A 37 -4.04 8.77 -8.70
N HIS A 38 -5.35 8.95 -8.56
CA HIS A 38 -6.18 8.37 -7.49
C HIS A 38 -7.29 7.43 -7.98
N ASN A 39 -7.21 6.93 -9.22
CA ASN A 39 -8.22 6.01 -9.79
C ASN A 39 -7.61 4.67 -10.18
N GLY A 40 -6.95 3.98 -9.25
CA GLY A 40 -6.41 2.64 -9.48
C GLY A 40 -4.99 2.39 -8.97
N PRO A 41 -4.04 3.35 -9.06
CA PRO A 41 -2.69 3.15 -8.55
C PRO A 41 -2.70 2.74 -7.07
N GLU A 42 -1.66 2.02 -6.68
CA GLU A 42 -1.52 1.39 -5.38
C GLU A 42 -0.71 2.29 -4.45
N TRP A 43 -1.37 2.91 -3.47
CA TRP A 43 -0.72 3.84 -2.54
C TRP A 43 -0.21 3.13 -1.29
N LEU A 44 1.06 3.35 -0.95
CA LEU A 44 1.73 2.56 0.10
C LEU A 44 1.39 3.02 1.51
N TRP A 45 1.20 4.32 1.75
CA TRP A 45 0.86 4.83 3.09
C TRP A 45 -0.46 4.23 3.62
N LEU A 46 -1.41 3.94 2.73
CA LEU A 46 -2.67 3.28 3.07
C LEU A 46 -2.47 1.84 3.57
N THR A 47 -1.38 1.16 3.16
CA THR A 47 -1.07 -0.20 3.66
C THR A 47 -0.75 -0.18 5.15
N GLY A 48 -0.08 0.86 5.65
CA GLY A 48 0.14 1.05 7.09
C GLY A 48 -1.18 1.13 7.86
N TYR A 49 -2.10 2.02 7.44
CA TYR A 49 -3.44 2.12 8.05
C TYR A 49 -4.26 0.82 7.93
N TYR A 50 -4.18 0.12 6.80
CA TYR A 50 -4.82 -1.17 6.62
C TYR A 50 -4.34 -2.19 7.66
N ILE A 51 -3.02 -2.32 7.87
CA ILE A 51 -2.45 -3.24 8.85
C ILE A 51 -2.90 -2.85 10.26
N ARG A 52 -2.79 -1.58 10.64
CA ARG A 52 -3.22 -1.08 11.95
C ARG A 52 -4.69 -1.39 12.22
N ALA A 53 -5.57 -1.12 11.25
CA ALA A 53 -6.99 -1.43 11.35
C ALA A 53 -7.27 -2.93 11.50
N LYS A 54 -6.59 -3.79 10.72
CA LYS A 54 -6.73 -5.25 10.83
C LYS A 54 -6.32 -5.74 12.22
N LEU A 55 -5.19 -5.27 12.72
CA LEU A 55 -4.69 -5.61 14.05
C LEU A 55 -5.67 -5.18 15.15
N TYR A 56 -6.10 -3.92 15.13
CA TYR A 56 -7.07 -3.37 16.08
C TYR A 56 -8.35 -4.21 16.12
N TRP A 57 -9.02 -4.39 14.97
CA TRP A 57 -10.31 -5.09 14.92
C TRP A 57 -10.21 -6.58 15.24
N SER A 58 -9.10 -7.23 14.86
CA SER A 58 -8.90 -8.65 15.24
C SER A 58 -8.78 -8.85 16.75
N LYS A 59 -8.20 -7.88 17.47
CA LYS A 59 -8.16 -7.89 18.94
C LYS A 59 -9.54 -7.66 19.54
N GLN A 60 -10.34 -6.73 19.00
CA GLN A 60 -11.69 -6.43 19.50
C GLN A 60 -12.66 -7.61 19.40
N GLN A 61 -12.43 -8.52 18.45
CA GLN A 61 -13.27 -9.72 18.29
C GLN A 61 -13.08 -10.76 19.40
N ASN A 62 -12.04 -10.64 20.23
CA ASN A 62 -11.73 -11.54 21.33
C ASN A 62 -11.67 -13.05 20.92
N ASP A 63 -11.32 -13.31 19.66
CA ASP A 63 -11.09 -14.66 19.11
C ASP A 63 -9.59 -14.83 18.83
N GLN A 64 -8.95 -15.74 19.58
CA GLN A 64 -7.53 -16.00 19.47
C GLN A 64 -7.10 -16.59 18.13
N ASN A 65 -7.97 -17.33 17.44
CA ASN A 65 -7.67 -17.86 16.12
C ASN A 65 -7.67 -16.75 15.07
N ILE A 66 -8.66 -15.85 15.12
CA ILE A 66 -8.73 -14.69 14.23
C ILE A 66 -7.53 -13.75 14.45
N LEU A 67 -7.16 -13.50 15.72
CA LEU A 67 -6.00 -12.69 16.05
C LEU A 67 -4.70 -13.30 15.49
N LYS A 68 -4.45 -14.60 15.73
CA LYS A 68 -3.26 -15.30 15.21
C LYS A 68 -3.19 -15.27 13.68
N GLN A 69 -4.30 -15.54 12.99
CA GLN A 69 -4.36 -15.47 11.52
C GLN A 69 -4.10 -14.05 11.01
N THR A 70 -4.66 -13.05 11.68
CA THR A 70 -4.47 -11.64 11.32
C THR A 70 -3.02 -11.20 11.51
N ILE A 71 -2.38 -11.57 12.63
CA ILE A 71 -0.95 -11.31 12.88
C ILE A 71 -0.10 -11.96 11.78
N LYS A 72 -0.37 -13.22 11.41
CA LYS A 72 0.36 -13.91 10.34
C LYS A 72 0.23 -13.18 8.99
N HIS A 73 -0.98 -12.72 8.65
CA HIS A 73 -1.24 -11.94 7.44
C HIS A 73 -0.49 -10.60 7.45
N CYS A 74 -0.56 -9.85 8.55
CA CYS A 74 0.11 -8.56 8.68
C CYS A 74 1.64 -8.71 8.61
N LYS A 75 2.22 -9.73 9.25
CA LYS A 75 3.66 -10.05 9.14
C LYS A 75 4.07 -10.29 7.69
N LYS A 76 3.28 -11.03 6.92
CA LYS A 76 3.57 -11.29 5.50
C LYS A 76 3.63 -9.98 4.69
N LEU A 77 2.68 -9.07 4.89
CA LEU A 77 2.67 -7.77 4.22
C LEU A 77 3.87 -6.91 4.63
N LEU A 78 4.20 -6.87 5.92
CA LEU A 78 5.35 -6.15 6.44
C LEU A 78 6.66 -6.68 5.83
N THR A 79 6.84 -8.00 5.77
CA THR A 79 8.02 -8.61 5.12
C THR A 79 8.12 -8.19 3.65
N GLN A 80 7.02 -8.23 2.89
CA GLN A 80 7.02 -7.80 1.49
C GLN A 80 7.42 -6.32 1.31
N LEU A 81 6.97 -5.46 2.22
CA LEU A 81 7.35 -4.03 2.21
C LEU A 81 8.80 -3.83 2.63
N MET A 82 9.32 -4.61 3.57
CA MET A 82 10.75 -4.60 3.91
C MET A 82 11.61 -5.06 2.73
N ASP A 83 11.21 -6.11 2.01
CA ASP A 83 11.91 -6.55 0.79
C ASP A 83 11.96 -5.43 -0.26
N LEU A 84 10.83 -4.72 -0.46
CA LEU A 84 10.77 -3.56 -1.34
C LEU A 84 11.73 -2.45 -0.87
N PHE A 85 11.69 -2.09 0.41
CA PHE A 85 12.58 -1.11 1.02
C PHE A 85 14.06 -1.44 0.79
N TYR A 86 14.45 -2.71 0.98
CA TYR A 86 15.84 -3.15 0.81
C TYR A 86 16.26 -3.18 -0.65
N SER A 87 15.35 -3.53 -1.57
CA SER A 87 15.60 -3.52 -3.01
C SER A 87 15.72 -2.11 -3.60
N ASN A 88 15.19 -1.11 -2.92
CA ASN A 88 15.27 0.28 -3.35
C ASN A 88 16.65 0.88 -3.03
N ASP A 89 17.23 1.58 -4.01
CA ASP A 89 18.52 2.27 -3.87
C ASP A 89 18.48 3.36 -2.78
N TRP A 90 17.34 4.03 -2.65
CA TRP A 90 17.13 5.12 -1.69
C TRP A 90 16.83 4.65 -0.27
N LYS A 91 16.76 3.32 -0.04
CA LYS A 91 16.35 2.72 1.23
C LYS A 91 15.08 3.40 1.76
N GLY A 92 14.07 3.43 0.89
CA GLY A 92 12.79 4.07 1.14
C GLY A 92 11.66 3.26 0.51
N LEU A 93 10.43 3.62 0.89
CA LEU A 93 9.23 3.10 0.27
C LEU A 93 8.68 4.13 -0.72
N PRO A 94 8.26 3.70 -1.92
CA PRO A 94 7.68 4.63 -2.87
C PRO A 94 6.36 5.21 -2.34
N GLU A 95 5.99 6.35 -2.90
CA GLU A 95 4.68 6.95 -2.70
C GLU A 95 3.56 6.02 -3.18
N LEU A 96 3.70 5.53 -4.41
CA LEU A 96 2.75 4.65 -5.05
C LEU A 96 3.45 3.68 -5.99
N THR A 97 2.78 2.57 -6.28
CA THR A 97 3.12 1.66 -7.37
C THR A 97 2.00 1.66 -8.39
N ASN A 98 2.34 1.31 -9.63
CA ASN A 98 1.33 0.93 -10.61
C ASN A 98 0.67 -0.40 -10.21
N ALA A 99 -0.34 -0.82 -10.97
CA ALA A 99 -1.09 -2.04 -10.73
C ALA A 99 -0.18 -3.25 -10.45
N ASP A 100 -0.54 -4.04 -9.44
CA ASP A 100 0.09 -5.29 -9.03
C ASP A 100 1.56 -5.13 -8.59
N GLY A 101 1.88 -3.94 -8.07
CA GLY A 101 3.21 -3.58 -7.56
C GLY A 101 4.23 -3.27 -8.65
N ASN A 102 3.79 -3.02 -9.88
CA ASN A 102 4.67 -2.55 -10.94
C ASN A 102 5.28 -1.19 -10.57
N ILE A 103 6.55 -0.98 -10.94
CA ILE A 103 7.24 0.29 -10.68
C ILE A 103 6.48 1.43 -11.38
N CYS A 104 6.28 2.53 -10.67
CA CYS A 104 5.82 3.79 -11.23
C CYS A 104 7.02 4.75 -11.32
N PRO A 105 7.52 5.07 -12.53
CA PRO A 105 8.67 5.95 -12.69
C PRO A 105 8.44 7.38 -12.17
N ASP A 106 7.19 7.83 -12.19
CA ASP A 106 6.79 9.17 -11.74
C ASP A 106 6.53 9.24 -10.21
N SER A 107 6.57 8.11 -9.51
CA SER A 107 6.43 8.07 -8.06
C SER A 107 7.68 8.57 -7.37
N CYS A 108 7.53 9.34 -6.30
CA CYS A 108 8.62 9.54 -5.33
C CYS A 108 9.07 8.16 -4.82
N THR A 109 10.37 7.88 -4.85
CA THR A 109 10.94 6.57 -4.49
C THR A 109 11.12 6.38 -2.98
N ALA A 110 11.16 7.47 -2.21
CA ALA A 110 11.34 7.45 -0.76
C ALA A 110 10.39 8.48 -0.11
N GLN A 111 9.16 8.05 0.13
CA GLN A 111 8.09 8.94 0.56
C GLN A 111 7.82 8.86 2.06
N ALA A 112 7.84 10.02 2.71
CA ALA A 112 7.77 10.13 4.17
C ALA A 112 6.51 9.46 4.76
N TRP A 113 5.34 9.69 4.17
CA TRP A 113 4.10 9.09 4.67
C TRP A 113 4.06 7.57 4.53
N SER A 114 4.76 7.00 3.56
CA SER A 114 4.75 5.56 3.30
C SER A 114 5.60 4.86 4.35
N ALA A 115 6.73 5.46 4.71
CA ALA A 115 7.58 5.00 5.80
C ALA A 115 6.89 5.19 7.16
N ALA A 116 6.32 6.38 7.43
CA ALA A 116 5.73 6.72 8.72
C ALA A 116 4.59 5.76 9.11
N THR A 117 3.62 5.53 8.23
CA THR A 117 2.48 4.66 8.56
C THR A 117 2.88 3.19 8.68
N LEU A 118 3.95 2.78 7.99
CA LEU A 118 4.52 1.45 8.18
C LEU A 118 5.20 1.30 9.54
N SER A 119 5.95 2.32 9.98
CA SER A 119 6.55 2.33 11.32
C SER A 119 5.49 2.26 12.42
N GLU A 120 4.37 2.97 12.27
CA GLU A 120 3.24 2.85 13.18
C GLU A 120 2.63 1.44 13.17
N ALA A 121 2.51 0.80 12.00
CA ALA A 121 2.02 -0.57 11.90
C ALA A 121 2.96 -1.59 12.58
N PHE A 122 4.28 -1.39 12.48
CA PHE A 122 5.28 -2.17 13.22
C PHE A 122 5.13 -1.98 14.74
N TYR A 123 4.94 -0.74 15.18
CA TYR A 123 4.71 -0.41 16.59
C TYR A 123 3.48 -1.17 17.11
N ASP A 124 2.33 -1.02 16.47
CA ASP A 124 1.08 -1.70 16.89
C ASP A 124 1.27 -3.23 16.92
N LEU A 125 1.95 -3.81 15.93
CA LEU A 125 2.22 -5.25 15.90
C LEU A 125 3.11 -5.73 17.05
N HIS A 126 4.13 -4.93 17.40
CA HIS A 126 5.06 -5.26 18.48
C HIS A 126 4.35 -5.29 19.84
N TYR A 127 3.52 -4.29 20.14
CA TYR A 127 2.78 -4.21 21.41
C TYR A 127 1.62 -5.20 21.51
N LEU A 128 1.18 -5.79 20.40
CA LEU A 128 0.18 -6.87 20.41
C LEU A 128 0.76 -8.26 20.68
N GLN A 129 2.09 -8.42 20.63
CA GLN A 129 2.77 -9.73 20.79
C GLN A 129 3.39 -9.94 22.18
N ILE A 130 2.98 -9.15 23.17
CA ILE A 130 3.35 -9.32 24.59
C ILE A 130 2.19 -9.99 25.32
#